data_AF-A0A7W0LII2-F1
#
_entry.id   AF-A0A7W0LII2-F1
#
_cell.length_a   1.000
_cell.length_b   1.000
_cell.length_c   1.000
_cell.angle_alpha   90.00
_cell.angle_beta   90.00
_cell.angle_gamma   90.00
#
_symmetry.space_group_name_H-M   'P 1'
#
loop_
_entity.id
_entity.type
_entity.pdbx_description
1 polymer ?
#
loop_
_entity_poly.entity_id
_entity_poly.type
_entity_poly.pdbx_seq_one_letter_code
_entity_poly.pdbx_strand_id
1 'polypeptide(L)'
;SDLGLFEVNEAAEIIQSASDQNSNIIFGAVVDDGMGDAVRVTVIATGFDGRSGGPLFTDDTTGRRREPRRRDVSMDDRQRSSLEISDDDIDIPSFLKD
;
A
#
# COMPACT_ATOMS: atom_id res chain seq x y z
N SER A 1 15.44 -22.54 6.52
CA SER A 1 14.53 -21.41 6.37
C SER A 1 13.41 -21.63 7.35
N ASP A 2 13.52 -21.07 8.54
CA ASP A 2 12.53 -21.33 9.58
C ASP A 2 11.85 -20.01 9.96
N LEU A 3 11.13 -19.42 8.99
CA LEU A 3 10.05 -18.52 9.36
C LEU A 3 8.99 -19.38 10.04
N GLY A 4 9.04 -19.41 11.36
CA GLY A 4 8.20 -20.29 12.17
C GLY A 4 6.76 -19.78 12.23
N LEU A 5 5.82 -20.69 12.48
CA LEU A 5 4.45 -20.33 12.86
C LEU A 5 4.43 -19.36 14.06
N PHE A 6 5.45 -19.41 14.92
CA PHE A 6 5.60 -18.53 16.07
C PHE A 6 5.80 -17.06 15.66
N GLU A 7 6.70 -16.79 14.72
CA GLU A 7 7.02 -15.41 14.29
C GLU A 7 5.85 -14.80 13.51
N VAL A 8 5.18 -15.62 12.69
CA VAL A 8 3.94 -15.22 12.00
C VAL A 8 2.86 -14.86 13.03
N ASN A 9 2.71 -15.66 14.09
CA ASN A 9 1.74 -15.39 15.14
C ASN A 9 2.07 -14.10 15.92
N GLU A 10 3.34 -13.85 16.24
CA GLU A 10 3.76 -12.62 16.93
C GLU A 10 3.46 -11.37 16.09
N ALA A 11 3.82 -11.39 14.80
CA ALA A 11 3.51 -10.28 13.89
C ALA A 11 1.99 -10.07 13.74
N ALA A 12 1.22 -11.16 13.68
CA ALA A 12 -0.22 -11.13 13.60
C ALA A 12 -0.87 -10.50 14.85
N GLU A 13 -0.42 -10.87 16.04
CA GLU A 13 -0.91 -10.30 17.32
C GLU A 13 -0.66 -8.80 17.40
N ILE A 14 0.53 -8.34 16.98
CA ILE A 14 0.86 -6.91 16.95
C ILE A 14 -0.10 -6.16 16.03
N ILE A 15 -0.33 -6.67 14.80
CA ILE A 15 -1.23 -6.04 13.83
C ILE A 15 -2.67 -6.03 14.36
N GLN A 16 -3.13 -7.13 14.95
CA GLN A 16 -4.47 -7.23 15.52
C GLN A 16 -4.68 -6.25 16.67
N SER A 17 -3.70 -6.11 17.57
CA SER A 17 -3.78 -5.18 18.70
C SER A 17 -3.83 -3.71 18.26
N ALA A 18 -3.21 -3.39 17.12
CA ALA A 18 -3.19 -2.06 16.54
C ALA A 18 -4.39 -1.78 15.63
N SER A 19 -5.18 -2.80 15.29
CA SER A 19 -6.35 -2.69 14.42
C SER A 19 -7.64 -2.50 15.23
N ASP A 20 -8.73 -2.11 14.55
CA ASP A 20 -10.05 -2.08 15.20
C ASP A 20 -10.48 -3.51 15.57
N GLN A 21 -11.16 -3.67 16.71
CA GLN A 21 -11.64 -4.97 17.22
C GLN A 21 -12.59 -5.68 16.26
N ASN A 22 -13.28 -4.95 15.39
CA ASN A 22 -14.19 -5.49 14.39
C ASN A 22 -13.55 -5.58 12.99
N SER A 23 -12.24 -5.32 12.87
CA SER A 23 -11.53 -5.43 11.59
C SER A 23 -11.46 -6.89 11.15
N ASN A 24 -11.72 -7.13 9.87
CA ASN A 24 -11.40 -8.39 9.25
C ASN A 24 -9.91 -8.41 8.87
N ILE A 25 -9.15 -9.38 9.37
CA ILE A 25 -7.71 -9.50 9.12
C ILE A 25 -7.47 -10.77 8.29
N ILE A 26 -6.75 -10.61 7.18
CA ILE A 26 -6.40 -11.70 6.27
C ILE A 26 -4.89 -11.92 6.34
N PHE A 27 -4.47 -13.11 6.74
CA PHE A 27 -3.06 -13.50 6.84
C PHE A 27 -2.59 -14.28 5.61
N GLY A 28 -1.35 -14.02 5.19
CA GLY A 28 -0.67 -14.76 4.15
C GLY A 28 0.83 -14.74 4.38
N ALA A 29 1.51 -15.81 3.97
CA ALA A 29 2.96 -15.92 4.05
C ALA A 29 3.49 -16.51 2.75
N VAL A 30 4.66 -16.02 2.33
CA VAL A 30 5.43 -16.56 1.21
C VAL A 30 6.81 -16.90 1.74
N VAL A 31 7.27 -18.11 1.48
CA VAL A 31 8.61 -18.55 1.89
C VAL A 31 9.59 -18.20 0.78
N ASP A 32 10.65 -17.47 1.14
CA ASP A 32 11.74 -17.10 0.24
C ASP A 32 13.08 -17.48 0.87
N ASP A 33 13.74 -18.50 0.31
CA ASP A 33 15.04 -18.99 0.78
C ASP A 33 16.18 -17.99 0.57
N GLY A 34 15.98 -16.97 -0.28
CA GLY A 34 16.95 -15.91 -0.53
C GLY A 34 17.02 -14.85 0.57
N MET A 35 16.05 -14.80 1.49
CA MET A 35 16.02 -13.81 2.57
C MET A 35 16.91 -14.18 3.78
N GLY A 36 17.38 -15.43 3.87
CA GLY A 36 18.15 -15.90 5.02
C GLY A 36 17.35 -15.75 6.33
N ASP A 37 17.88 -14.94 7.26
CA ASP A 37 17.27 -14.67 8.57
C ASP A 37 16.37 -13.42 8.58
N ALA A 38 16.16 -12.77 7.44
CA ALA A 38 15.35 -11.57 7.33
C ALA A 38 13.87 -11.89 7.09
N VAL A 39 12.98 -11.10 7.68
CA VAL A 39 11.52 -11.20 7.50
C VAL A 39 10.98 -9.89 6.94
N ARG A 40 10.12 -10.00 5.92
CA ARG A 40 9.42 -8.84 5.36
C ARG A 40 7.93 -8.95 5.61
N VAL A 41 7.39 -7.97 6.33
CA VAL A 41 5.95 -7.85 6.60
C VAL A 41 5.38 -6.75 5.71
N THR A 42 4.24 -7.01 5.07
CA THR A 42 3.49 -6.01 4.30
C THR A 42 2.08 -5.95 4.84
N VAL A 43 1.60 -4.75 5.18
CA VAL A 43 0.26 -4.52 5.72
C VAL A 43 -0.50 -3.60 4.76
N ILE A 44 -1.70 -4.02 4.39
CA ILE A 44 -2.63 -3.23 3.57
C ILE A 44 -3.87 -3.00 4.42
N ALA A 45 -3.99 -1.79 5.00
CA ALA A 45 -5.12 -1.41 5.82
C ALA A 45 -6.12 -0.60 5.00
N THR A 46 -7.38 -1.04 4.96
CA THR A 46 -8.46 -0.42 4.19
C THR A 46 -9.72 -0.31 5.04
N GLY A 47 -10.77 0.36 4.56
CA GLY A 47 -12.02 0.52 5.31
C GLY A 47 -12.01 1.65 6.35
N PHE A 48 -11.07 2.59 6.24
CA PHE A 48 -11.13 3.83 7.01
C PHE A 48 -12.20 4.74 6.41
N ASP A 49 -13.19 5.14 7.21
CA ASP A 49 -14.19 6.11 6.81
C ASP A 49 -13.49 7.42 6.45
N GLY A 50 -13.63 7.82 5.19
CA GLY A 50 -12.95 8.96 4.60
C GLY A 50 -13.30 10.29 5.25
N ARG A 51 -12.67 10.63 6.37
CA ARG A 51 -12.30 12.01 6.65
C ARG A 51 -11.04 12.31 5.87
N SER A 52 -11.23 12.45 4.56
CA SER A 52 -10.26 13.04 3.66
C SER A 52 -9.95 14.46 4.14
N GLY A 53 -8.67 14.77 4.27
CA GLY A 53 -8.26 16.13 4.57
C GLY A 53 -6.77 16.40 4.68
N GLY A 54 -5.90 15.47 4.28
CA GLY A 54 -4.48 15.76 4.19
C GLY A 54 -3.69 14.59 3.61
N PRO A 55 -2.75 14.80 2.68
CA PRO A 55 -1.85 13.75 2.27
C PRO A 55 -1.07 13.27 3.51
N LEU A 56 -1.16 11.96 3.80
CA LEU A 56 -0.41 11.28 4.86
C LEU A 56 1.11 11.27 4.62
N PHE A 57 1.56 11.72 3.45
CA PHE A 57 2.96 11.99 3.17
C PHE A 57 3.31 13.42 3.56
N THR A 58 3.37 13.70 4.87
CA THR A 58 4.25 14.76 5.34
C THR A 58 5.65 14.17 5.41
N ASP A 59 6.45 14.55 4.42
CA ASP A 59 7.88 14.25 4.32
C ASP A 59 8.58 14.74 5.59
N ASP A 60 8.84 13.83 6.53
CA ASP A 60 9.76 14.10 7.64
C ASP A 60 11.19 14.01 7.11
N THR A 61 11.65 15.12 6.52
CA THR A 61 13.08 15.37 6.35
C THR A 61 13.47 16.61 7.13
N THR A 62 13.70 16.41 8.43
CA THR A 62 14.57 17.28 9.21
C THR A 62 15.97 17.33 8.57
N GLY A 63 16.21 18.32 7.71
CA GLY A 63 17.57 18.68 7.31
C GLY A 63 17.78 19.05 5.85
N ARG A 64 17.31 20.25 5.47
CA ARG A 64 18.00 21.30 4.68
C ARG A 64 16.99 22.00 3.78
N ARG A 65 16.86 23.30 4.01
CA ARG A 65 16.21 24.27 3.14
C ARG A 65 16.63 24.09 1.68
N ARG A 66 15.77 23.45 0.89
CA ARG A 66 15.75 23.58 -0.57
C ARG A 66 14.40 24.18 -0.93
N GLU A 67 14.46 25.33 -1.57
CA GLU A 67 13.29 26.02 -2.09
C GLU A 67 12.48 25.08 -2.98
N PRO A 68 11.14 25.16 -2.95
CA PRO A 68 10.31 24.39 -3.85
C PRO A 68 10.55 24.90 -5.26
N ARG A 69 11.39 24.20 -6.03
CA ARG A 69 11.34 24.26 -7.48
C ARG A 69 9.99 23.68 -7.88
N ARG A 70 8.99 24.56 -8.00
CA ARG A 70 7.76 24.26 -8.73
C ARG A 70 8.19 23.87 -10.14
N ARG A 71 8.26 22.57 -10.42
CA ARG A 71 8.14 22.10 -11.78
C ARG A 71 6.66 22.24 -12.11
N ASP A 72 6.32 23.34 -12.77
CA ASP A 72 5.06 23.41 -13.50
C ASP A 72 5.12 22.35 -14.60
N VAL A 73 4.59 21.17 -14.29
CA VAL A 73 4.22 20.19 -15.32
C VAL A 73 2.90 20.67 -15.91
N SER A 74 2.99 21.54 -16.92
CA SER A 74 1.85 21.79 -17.81
C SER A 74 1.69 20.55 -18.68
N MET A 75 0.73 19.69 -18.36
CA MET A 75 0.33 18.61 -19.25
C MET A 75 -0.51 19.19 -20.38
N ASP A 76 0.01 19.14 -21.60
CA ASP A 76 -0.76 19.44 -22.81
C ASP A 76 -1.86 18.39 -23.03
N ASP A 77 -2.96 18.77 -23.68
CA ASP A 77 -4.13 17.89 -23.87
C ASP A 77 -3.79 16.57 -24.60
N ARG A 78 -2.73 16.55 -25.42
CA ARG A 78 -2.22 15.34 -26.09
C ARG A 78 -1.64 14.31 -25.13
N GLN A 79 -1.12 14.75 -23.99
CA GLN A 79 -0.60 13.86 -22.95
C GLN A 79 -1.73 13.28 -22.09
N ARG A 80 -2.82 14.04 -21.90
CA ARG A 80 -4.02 13.56 -21.21
C ARG A 80 -4.73 12.45 -21.97
N SER A 81 -4.86 12.57 -23.30
CA SER A 81 -5.49 11.52 -24.12
C SER A 81 -4.72 10.20 -24.14
N SER A 82 -3.43 10.21 -23.79
CA SER A 82 -2.63 8.97 -23.69
C SER A 82 -2.82 8.21 -22.38
N LEU A 83 -3.47 8.83 -21.39
CA LEU A 83 -3.77 8.25 -20.07
C LEU A 83 -5.23 7.80 -19.95
N GLU A 84 -6.06 8.09 -20.96
CA GLU A 84 -7.44 7.59 -21.05
C GLU A 84 -7.40 6.15 -21.55
N ILE A 85 -7.56 5.21 -20.62
CA ILE A 85 -7.77 3.79 -20.93
C ILE A 85 -9.27 3.63 -21.21
N SER A 86 -9.62 3.13 -22.40
CA SER A 86 -11.01 2.89 -22.79
C SER A 86 -11.60 1.77 -21.95
N ASP A 87 -12.88 1.86 -21.56
CA ASP A 87 -13.57 0.80 -20.79
C ASP A 87 -13.53 -0.57 -21.50
N ASP A 88 -13.39 -0.58 -22.83
CA ASP A 88 -13.28 -1.80 -23.64
C ASP A 88 -11.92 -2.53 -23.51
N ASP A 89 -10.88 -1.86 -22.99
CA ASP A 89 -9.53 -2.42 -22.80
C ASP A 89 -9.31 -2.96 -21.37
N ILE A 90 -10.32 -2.87 -20.49
CA ILE A 90 -10.22 -3.29 -19.08
C ILE A 90 -10.83 -4.67 -18.91
N ASP A 91 -9.98 -5.69 -18.80
CA ASP A 91 -10.41 -7.06 -18.54
C ASP A 91 -10.75 -7.26 -17.05
N ILE A 92 -12.04 -7.15 -16.70
CA ILE A 92 -12.54 -7.28 -15.32
C ILE A 92 -12.53 -8.77 -14.92
N PRO A 93 -11.74 -9.18 -13.91
CA PRO A 93 -11.69 -10.55 -13.42
C PRO A 93 -13.06 -11.07 -12.97
N SER A 94 -13.31 -12.36 -13.15
CA SER A 94 -14.62 -12.98 -12.89
C SER A 94 -15.13 -12.81 -11.45
N PHE A 95 -14.24 -12.68 -10.46
CA PHE A 95 -14.65 -12.53 -9.05
C PHE A 95 -15.28 -11.16 -8.73
N LEU A 96 -15.08 -10.14 -9.59
CA LEU A 96 -15.58 -8.77 -9.43
C LEU A 96 -16.96 -8.54 -10.07
N LYS A 97 -17.57 -9.60 -10.64
CA LYS A 97 -18.82 -9.51 -11.43
C LYS A 97 -20.09 -9.85 -10.64
N ASP A 98 -19.99 -10.24 -9.36
CA ASP A 98 -21.12 -10.57 -8.47
C ASP A 98 -21.39 -9.47 -7.43
#